data_AF-A0AAW9CC58-F1
#
_entry.id   AF-A0AAW9CC58-F1
#
_cell.length_a   1.000
_cell.length_b   1.000
_cell.length_c   1.000
_cell.angle_alpha   90.00
_cell.angle_beta   90.00
_cell.angle_gamma   90.00
#
_symmetry.space_group_name_H-M   'P 1'
#
loop_
_entity.id
_entity.type
_entity.pdbx_description
1 polymer ?
#
loop_
_entity_poly.entity_id
_entity_poly.type
_entity_poly.pdbx_seq_one_letter_code
_entity_poly.pdbx_strand_id
1 'polypeptide(L)'
;MKQLWCAMSLMAGSLFFCANASADVSSGALLQQMNLASQSLNYELSFVSINKTGVESLRYRHARLNGQPLAQLLQMDGPRREVVQRGSEISYFEPGLDPFTLNGDYIVDSLPSLVYTDFKRLAPYYDFISVGRTRIADRLCEVIRVVARDGTRYSYIVWMDSESKLPMRVDLLDRDGETLEQFRVIAFNVGDGVDSSMDKLAKASLPPLLSVPAGTKVSFNWAPTWLPQGFSEVSSSRRNLPTIDTAVESRLFSDGLFSFSINVNQANANSSEQLLRTGRRTVSTTVRNQAEITIVGELPPPTAKRIADGIRFKGVQ
;
A
#
# COMPACT_ATOMS: atom_id res chain seq x y z
N MET A 1 -63.75 -49.62 41.30
CA MET A 1 -62.78 -50.36 40.44
C MET A 1 -62.59 -49.53 39.18
N LYS A 2 -61.42 -48.88 39.01
CA LYS A 2 -60.42 -49.15 37.94
C LYS A 2 -61.03 -48.95 36.53
N GLN A 3 -60.53 -48.13 35.62
CA GLN A 3 -59.14 -47.88 35.17
C GLN A 3 -59.17 -46.68 34.19
N LEU A 4 -58.34 -45.66 34.40
CA LEU A 4 -57.20 -45.30 33.52
C LEU A 4 -57.56 -45.03 32.04
N TRP A 5 -57.67 -43.76 31.65
CA TRP A 5 -57.30 -43.29 30.32
C TRP A 5 -56.28 -42.16 30.47
N CYS A 6 -55.02 -42.54 30.27
CA CYS A 6 -53.87 -41.66 30.24
C CYS A 6 -53.76 -40.93 28.90
N ALA A 7 -53.36 -39.67 29.03
CA ALA A 7 -52.87 -38.74 28.03
C ALA A 7 -51.95 -39.37 26.95
N MET A 8 -52.14 -38.94 25.71
CA MET A 8 -51.04 -38.83 24.74
C MET A 8 -51.43 -37.87 23.61
N SER A 9 -51.30 -36.59 23.89
CA SER A 9 -51.35 -35.53 22.87
C SER A 9 -50.46 -34.41 23.36
N LEU A 10 -49.19 -34.39 22.93
CA LEU A 10 -48.27 -33.24 22.83
C LEU A 10 -46.82 -33.74 22.73
N MET A 11 -46.40 -34.17 21.54
CA MET A 11 -44.98 -34.16 21.16
C MET A 11 -44.86 -34.13 19.63
N ALA A 12 -45.09 -32.95 19.04
CA ALA A 12 -44.72 -32.66 17.66
C ALA A 12 -44.66 -31.14 17.50
N GLY A 13 -43.61 -30.52 18.04
CA GLY A 13 -43.51 -29.05 18.03
C GLY A 13 -42.19 -28.53 18.59
N SER A 14 -41.08 -29.17 18.25
CA SER A 14 -39.75 -28.65 18.56
C SER A 14 -38.79 -29.23 17.55
N LEU A 15 -37.85 -28.41 17.05
CA LEU A 15 -36.79 -28.72 16.08
C LEU A 15 -37.07 -28.34 14.61
N PHE A 16 -37.36 -27.07 14.38
CA PHE A 16 -36.86 -26.39 13.16
C PHE A 16 -36.38 -24.98 13.51
N PHE A 17 -35.45 -24.88 14.47
CA PHE A 17 -34.52 -23.74 14.47
C PHE A 17 -33.46 -24.06 13.43
N CYS A 18 -33.72 -23.68 12.17
CA CYS A 18 -32.64 -23.48 11.22
C CYS A 18 -31.81 -22.32 11.75
N ALA A 19 -30.75 -22.62 12.49
CA ALA A 19 -29.68 -21.66 12.69
C ALA A 19 -29.10 -21.39 11.30
N ASN A 20 -29.54 -20.29 10.68
CA ASN A 20 -28.80 -19.68 9.59
C ASN A 20 -27.44 -19.29 10.19
N ALA A 21 -26.46 -20.17 10.09
CA ALA A 21 -25.08 -19.79 10.28
C ALA A 21 -24.81 -18.71 9.22
N SER A 22 -24.82 -17.45 9.65
CA SER A 22 -24.27 -16.38 8.83
C SER A 22 -22.84 -16.80 8.55
N ALA A 23 -22.54 -17.09 7.28
CA ALA A 23 -21.16 -17.31 6.89
C ALA A 23 -20.43 -15.99 7.17
N ASP A 24 -19.65 -15.95 8.25
CA ASP A 24 -18.82 -14.79 8.56
C ASP A 24 -18.02 -14.43 7.30
N VAL A 25 -18.15 -13.18 6.87
CA VAL A 25 -17.47 -12.68 5.68
C VAL A 25 -15.97 -12.86 5.88
N SER A 26 -15.31 -13.55 4.96
CA SER A 26 -13.88 -13.82 5.09
C SER A 26 -13.06 -12.53 5.13
N SER A 27 -11.94 -12.53 5.88
CA SER A 27 -11.06 -11.35 5.97
C SER A 27 -10.57 -10.86 4.60
N GLY A 28 -10.34 -11.78 3.65
CA GLY A 28 -10.00 -11.41 2.28
C GLY A 28 -11.13 -10.66 1.55
N ALA A 29 -12.39 -11.04 1.76
CA ALA A 29 -13.53 -10.35 1.18
C ALA A 29 -13.73 -8.96 1.83
N LEU A 30 -13.52 -8.84 3.13
CA LEU A 30 -13.53 -7.55 3.84
C LEU A 30 -12.46 -6.59 3.29
N LEU A 31 -11.23 -7.06 3.09
CA LEU A 31 -10.15 -6.27 2.48
C LEU A 31 -10.47 -5.85 1.04
N GLN A 32 -11.12 -6.72 0.25
CA GLN A 32 -11.59 -6.35 -1.09
C GLN A 32 -12.67 -5.26 -1.03
N GLN A 33 -13.59 -5.34 -0.07
CA GLN A 33 -14.60 -4.31 0.13
C GLN A 33 -13.97 -2.98 0.55
N MET A 34 -12.90 -3.00 1.35
CA MET A 34 -12.12 -1.79 1.67
C MET A 34 -11.59 -1.11 0.42
N ASN A 35 -10.89 -1.88 -0.41
CA ASN A 35 -10.31 -1.40 -1.65
C ASN A 35 -11.37 -0.81 -2.60
N LEU A 36 -12.51 -1.49 -2.72
CA LEU A 36 -13.64 -1.01 -3.52
C LEU A 36 -14.24 0.29 -2.96
N ALA A 37 -14.47 0.37 -1.65
CA ALA A 37 -15.01 1.57 -1.01
C ALA A 37 -14.10 2.79 -1.20
N SER A 38 -12.80 2.62 -1.00
CA SER A 38 -11.81 3.69 -1.19
C SER A 38 -11.71 4.20 -2.63
N GLN A 39 -12.14 3.42 -3.62
CA GLN A 39 -12.14 3.81 -5.04
C GLN A 39 -13.51 4.25 -5.56
N SER A 40 -14.58 4.10 -4.79
CA SER A 40 -15.96 4.30 -5.29
C SER A 40 -16.73 5.36 -4.52
N LEU A 41 -16.51 5.50 -3.22
CA LEU A 41 -17.24 6.44 -2.38
C LEU A 41 -16.74 7.87 -2.56
N ASN A 42 -17.62 8.85 -2.35
CA ASN A 42 -17.23 10.23 -2.12
C ASN A 42 -16.99 10.41 -0.62
N TYR A 43 -15.78 10.79 -0.21
CA TYR A 43 -15.43 10.90 1.21
C TYR A 43 -14.28 11.87 1.46
N GLU A 44 -14.19 12.34 2.70
CA GLU A 44 -13.06 13.09 3.23
C GLU A 44 -12.52 12.39 4.48
N LEU A 45 -11.21 12.15 4.52
CA LEU A 45 -10.48 11.70 5.70
C LEU A 45 -9.57 12.83 6.19
N SER A 46 -9.76 13.26 7.43
CA SER A 46 -8.76 14.03 8.17
C SER A 46 -7.99 13.06 9.05
N PHE A 47 -6.69 12.93 8.83
CA PHE A 47 -5.88 11.88 9.44
C PHE A 47 -4.49 12.38 9.81
N VAL A 48 -3.80 11.60 10.63
CA VAL A 48 -2.38 11.80 10.93
C VAL A 48 -1.55 10.65 10.37
N SER A 49 -0.38 10.99 9.83
CA SER A 49 0.69 10.05 9.52
C SER A 49 1.74 10.12 10.62
N ILE A 50 2.05 8.99 11.25
CA ILE A 50 2.96 8.90 12.39
C ILE A 50 4.12 7.99 12.00
N ASN A 51 5.34 8.46 12.18
CA ASN A 51 6.56 7.68 11.97
C ASN A 51 7.65 8.16 12.96
N LYS A 52 8.89 7.70 12.77
CA LYS A 52 10.02 8.10 13.64
C LYS A 52 10.38 9.59 13.55
N THR A 53 10.04 10.29 12.47
CA THR A 53 10.35 11.71 12.30
C THR A 53 9.31 12.62 12.94
N GLY A 54 8.08 12.15 13.14
CA GLY A 54 7.05 12.90 13.86
C GLY A 54 5.63 12.50 13.49
N VAL A 55 4.73 13.46 13.69
CA VAL A 55 3.30 13.36 13.38
C VAL A 55 2.96 14.43 12.37
N GLU A 56 2.44 14.03 11.21
CA GLU A 56 2.03 14.92 10.13
C GLU A 56 0.50 14.95 10.03
N SER A 57 -0.09 16.14 9.97
CA SER A 57 -1.53 16.35 9.80
C SER A 57 -1.88 16.47 8.32
N LEU A 58 -2.76 15.59 7.84
CA LEU A 58 -3.11 15.45 6.44
C LEU A 58 -4.63 15.37 6.25
N ARG A 59 -5.10 15.83 5.10
CA ARG A 59 -6.48 15.62 4.65
C ARG A 59 -6.50 15.02 3.26
N TYR A 60 -7.26 13.95 3.11
CA TYR A 60 -7.50 13.30 1.82
C TYR A 60 -8.98 13.37 1.45
N ARG A 61 -9.28 13.85 0.25
CA ARG A 61 -10.61 13.83 -0.35
C ARG A 61 -10.61 12.93 -1.56
N HIS A 62 -11.66 12.16 -1.72
CA HIS A 62 -11.90 11.34 -2.91
C HIS A 62 -13.35 11.50 -3.36
N ALA A 63 -13.56 11.56 -4.66
CA ALA A 63 -14.88 11.53 -5.28
C ALA A 63 -14.82 10.87 -6.66
N ARG A 64 -15.98 10.41 -7.13
CA ARG A 64 -16.17 10.05 -8.55
C ARG A 64 -17.11 11.03 -9.23
N LEU A 65 -16.61 11.68 -10.28
CA LEU A 65 -17.41 12.56 -11.13
C LEU A 65 -17.37 12.03 -12.57
N ASN A 66 -18.55 11.79 -13.16
CA ASN A 66 -18.68 11.21 -14.51
C ASN A 66 -17.86 9.93 -14.72
N GLY A 67 -17.77 9.10 -13.67
CA GLY A 67 -17.01 7.85 -13.69
C GLY A 67 -15.50 8.00 -13.53
N GLN A 68 -14.96 9.22 -13.52
CA GLN A 68 -13.53 9.48 -13.31
C GLN A 68 -13.21 9.72 -11.83
N PRO A 69 -12.06 9.21 -11.33
CA PRO A 69 -11.59 9.53 -10.00
C PRO A 69 -11.14 10.99 -9.92
N LEU A 70 -11.53 11.65 -8.84
CA LEU A 70 -10.98 12.91 -8.39
C LEU A 70 -10.46 12.71 -6.97
N ALA A 71 -9.26 13.19 -6.69
CA ALA A 71 -8.74 13.18 -5.33
C ALA A 71 -7.90 14.42 -5.00
N GLN A 72 -7.79 14.73 -3.73
CA GLN A 72 -6.93 15.80 -3.20
C GLN A 72 -6.29 15.32 -1.91
N LEU A 73 -4.97 15.33 -1.84
CA LEU A 73 -4.18 15.24 -0.62
C LEU A 73 -3.66 16.62 -0.27
N LEU A 74 -3.88 17.05 0.97
CA LEU A 74 -3.45 18.35 1.47
C LEU A 74 -2.67 18.20 2.78
N GLN A 75 -1.50 18.83 2.83
CA GLN A 75 -0.78 19.04 4.08
C GLN A 75 -1.42 20.19 4.86
N MET A 76 -1.83 19.91 6.09
CA MET A 76 -2.63 20.85 6.88
C MET A 76 -1.78 21.87 7.64
N ASP A 77 -0.54 21.51 7.97
CA ASP A 77 0.38 22.34 8.76
C ASP A 77 1.61 22.77 7.94
N GLY A 78 2.06 24.00 8.14
CA GLY A 78 3.27 24.54 7.51
C GLY A 78 3.06 24.96 6.05
N PRO A 79 4.05 24.76 5.16
CA PRO A 79 3.91 25.07 3.74
C PRO A 79 2.74 24.30 3.12
N ARG A 80 1.91 25.00 2.34
CA ARG A 80 0.73 24.41 1.69
C ARG A 80 1.14 23.50 0.54
N ARG A 81 1.52 22.25 0.86
CA ARG A 81 1.75 21.18 -0.12
C ARG A 81 0.44 20.50 -0.47
N GLU A 82 0.20 20.32 -1.76
CA GLU A 82 -1.05 19.78 -2.28
C GLU A 82 -0.76 18.86 -3.46
N VAL A 83 -1.44 17.71 -3.49
CA VAL A 83 -1.41 16.79 -4.63
C VAL A 83 -2.85 16.51 -5.02
N VAL A 84 -3.16 16.60 -6.31
CA VAL A 84 -4.51 16.37 -6.81
C VAL A 84 -4.49 15.32 -7.92
N GLN A 85 -5.58 14.57 -8.02
CA GLN A 85 -5.81 13.59 -9.07
C GLN A 85 -7.04 13.97 -9.87
N ARG A 86 -6.94 13.87 -11.20
CA ARG A 86 -8.07 13.91 -12.12
C ARG A 86 -7.90 12.84 -13.20
N GLY A 87 -8.69 11.77 -13.12
CA GLY A 87 -8.49 10.61 -13.99
C GLY A 87 -7.12 9.97 -13.72
N SER A 88 -6.30 9.87 -14.76
CA SER A 88 -4.92 9.37 -14.67
C SER A 88 -3.88 10.47 -14.45
N GLU A 89 -4.28 11.74 -14.38
CA GLU A 89 -3.38 12.87 -14.17
C GLU A 89 -3.21 13.15 -12.68
N ILE A 90 -1.97 13.19 -12.20
CA ILE A 90 -1.62 13.53 -10.83
C ILE A 90 -0.73 14.77 -10.85
N SER A 91 -1.24 15.87 -10.29
CA SER A 91 -0.55 17.16 -10.26
C SER A 91 -0.03 17.49 -8.86
N TYR A 92 1.22 17.95 -8.80
CA TYR A 92 1.93 18.27 -7.56
C TYR A 92 2.11 19.78 -7.42
N PHE A 93 1.80 20.31 -6.25
CA PHE A 93 1.92 21.72 -5.91
C PHE A 93 2.70 21.87 -4.59
N GLU A 94 3.85 22.54 -4.66
CA GLU A 94 4.68 22.84 -3.50
C GLU A 94 5.17 24.29 -3.57
N PRO A 95 5.04 25.08 -2.49
CA PRO A 95 5.53 26.46 -2.48
C PRO A 95 7.03 26.54 -2.79
N GLY A 96 7.40 27.36 -3.77
CA GLY A 96 8.79 27.55 -4.20
C GLY A 96 9.28 26.60 -5.29
N LEU A 97 8.44 25.67 -5.76
CA LEU A 97 8.72 24.79 -6.90
C LEU A 97 7.68 25.00 -8.01
N ASP A 98 8.11 24.81 -9.26
CA ASP A 98 7.18 24.82 -10.39
C ASP A 98 6.27 23.58 -10.33
N PRO A 99 4.93 23.75 -10.39
CA PRO A 99 4.01 22.64 -10.34
C PRO A 99 4.06 21.82 -11.63
N PHE A 100 3.84 20.51 -11.50
CA PHE A 100 3.94 19.58 -12.63
C PHE A 100 2.93 18.45 -12.52
N THR A 101 2.63 17.79 -13.64
CA THR A 101 1.72 16.64 -13.72
C THR A 101 2.45 15.38 -14.19
N LEU A 102 2.12 14.23 -13.60
CA LEU A 102 2.54 12.89 -14.01
C LEU A 102 1.32 11.99 -14.23
N ASN A 103 1.50 10.88 -14.94
CA ASN A 103 0.47 9.85 -15.06
C ASN A 103 0.53 8.85 -13.89
N GLY A 104 -0.63 8.44 -13.38
CA GLY A 104 -0.77 7.37 -12.40
C GLY A 104 -2.22 7.07 -12.05
N ASP A 105 -2.49 5.90 -11.48
CA ASP A 105 -3.84 5.44 -11.16
C ASP A 105 -4.38 5.98 -9.83
N TYR A 106 -3.49 6.41 -8.93
CA TYR A 106 -3.82 6.98 -7.62
C TYR A 106 -2.66 7.85 -7.10
N ILE A 107 -2.95 8.77 -6.17
CA ILE A 107 -1.91 9.58 -5.52
C ILE A 107 -1.05 8.68 -4.63
N VAL A 108 0.22 8.47 -5.01
CA VAL A 108 1.18 7.69 -4.22
C VAL A 108 1.37 8.34 -2.84
N ASP A 109 1.45 7.52 -1.79
CA ASP A 109 1.62 7.93 -0.39
C ASP A 109 0.49 8.82 0.19
N SER A 110 -0.63 8.97 -0.51
CA SER A 110 -1.83 9.65 0.03
C SER A 110 -2.56 8.83 1.09
N LEU A 111 -2.70 7.53 0.83
CA LEU A 111 -3.15 6.52 1.77
C LEU A 111 -2.14 5.37 1.77
N PRO A 112 -2.08 4.55 2.83
CA PRO A 112 -1.22 3.38 2.86
C PRO A 112 -1.44 2.48 1.62
N SER A 113 -0.36 1.99 1.00
CA SER A 113 -0.42 1.17 -0.22
C SER A 113 -1.40 -0.01 -0.14
N LEU A 114 -1.60 -0.54 1.06
CA LEU A 114 -2.59 -1.56 1.40
C LEU A 114 -4.00 -1.21 0.89
N VAL A 115 -4.39 0.06 0.91
CA VAL A 115 -5.73 0.52 0.51
C VAL A 115 -5.99 0.31 -0.99
N TYR A 116 -4.96 0.48 -1.82
CA TYR A 116 -5.06 0.36 -3.29
C TYR A 116 -4.73 -1.05 -3.81
N THR A 117 -4.52 -2.01 -2.92
CA THR A 117 -4.03 -3.34 -3.27
C THR A 117 -5.13 -4.27 -3.80
N ASP A 118 -4.81 -5.05 -4.84
CA ASP A 118 -5.63 -6.20 -5.26
C ASP A 118 -5.37 -7.41 -4.36
N PHE A 119 -6.25 -7.61 -3.37
CA PHE A 119 -6.15 -8.71 -2.43
C PHE A 119 -6.37 -10.10 -3.06
N LYS A 120 -7.01 -10.20 -4.23
CA LYS A 120 -7.12 -11.49 -4.96
C LYS A 120 -5.76 -11.93 -5.48
N ARG A 121 -4.98 -10.99 -6.02
CA ARG A 121 -3.59 -11.22 -6.45
C ARG A 121 -2.68 -11.63 -5.28
N LEU A 122 -2.90 -11.07 -4.08
CA LEU A 122 -2.08 -11.37 -2.91
C LEU A 122 -2.41 -12.72 -2.23
N ALA A 123 -3.67 -13.16 -2.30
CA ALA A 123 -4.17 -14.33 -1.55
C ALA A 123 -3.34 -15.63 -1.67
N PRO A 124 -2.64 -15.93 -2.79
CA PRO A 124 -1.76 -17.10 -2.87
C PRO A 124 -0.50 -17.03 -1.98
N TYR A 125 -0.04 -15.82 -1.63
CA TYR A 125 1.23 -15.59 -0.95
C TYR A 125 1.09 -14.90 0.42
N TYR A 126 -0.13 -14.47 0.76
CA TYR A 126 -0.44 -13.76 2.00
C TYR A 126 -1.53 -14.46 2.81
N ASP A 127 -1.44 -14.29 4.13
CA ASP A 127 -2.49 -14.63 5.07
C ASP A 127 -3.21 -13.36 5.53
N PHE A 128 -4.54 -13.43 5.55
CA PHE A 128 -5.44 -12.38 6.02
C PHE A 128 -6.10 -12.87 7.30
N ILE A 129 -5.61 -12.39 8.44
CA ILE A 129 -5.93 -12.95 9.76
C ILE A 129 -6.86 -11.97 10.48
N SER A 130 -8.07 -12.42 10.81
CA SER A 130 -8.96 -11.65 11.68
C SER A 130 -8.38 -11.56 13.09
N VAL A 131 -8.35 -10.33 13.63
CA VAL A 131 -7.89 -10.03 15.00
C VAL A 131 -9.08 -9.61 15.88
N GLY A 132 -10.30 -9.63 15.33
CA GLY A 132 -11.53 -9.24 16.01
C GLY A 132 -11.99 -7.84 15.64
N ARG A 133 -12.72 -7.19 16.55
CA ARG A 133 -13.35 -5.89 16.34
C ARG A 133 -13.00 -4.91 17.45
N THR A 134 -12.84 -3.64 17.12
CA THR A 134 -12.57 -2.58 18.11
C THR A 134 -13.00 -1.20 17.63
N ARG A 135 -13.04 -0.21 18.53
CA ARG A 135 -13.48 1.16 18.23
C ARG A 135 -12.30 2.03 17.80
N ILE A 136 -12.38 2.66 16.62
CA ILE A 136 -11.43 3.66 16.10
C ILE A 136 -12.24 4.80 15.47
N ALA A 137 -11.85 6.06 15.71
CA ALA A 137 -12.56 7.24 15.18
C ALA A 137 -14.08 7.24 15.44
N ASP A 138 -14.49 6.73 16.61
CA ASP A 138 -15.90 6.52 17.00
C ASP A 138 -16.69 5.54 16.10
N ARG A 139 -15.99 4.59 15.48
CA ARG A 139 -16.58 3.57 14.62
C ARG A 139 -16.18 2.18 15.09
N LEU A 140 -17.13 1.23 15.03
CA LEU A 140 -16.81 -0.18 15.16
C LEU A 140 -16.05 -0.64 13.92
N CYS A 141 -14.82 -1.12 14.10
CA CYS A 141 -13.94 -1.53 13.02
C CYS A 141 -13.64 -3.02 13.07
N GLU A 142 -13.58 -3.65 11.91
CA GLU A 142 -12.96 -4.97 11.72
C GLU A 142 -11.44 -4.82 11.71
N VAL A 143 -10.74 -5.68 12.43
CA VAL A 143 -9.27 -5.65 12.55
C VAL A 143 -8.68 -6.84 11.82
N ILE A 144 -7.87 -6.57 10.80
CA ILE A 144 -7.29 -7.60 9.94
C ILE A 144 -5.78 -7.41 9.84
N ARG A 145 -5.04 -8.48 10.10
CA ARG A 145 -3.60 -8.54 9.85
C ARG A 145 -3.31 -9.12 8.47
N VAL A 146 -2.40 -8.50 7.73
CA VAL A 146 -1.96 -8.92 6.39
C VAL A 146 -0.47 -9.26 6.45
N VAL A 147 -0.14 -10.53 6.25
CA VAL A 147 1.23 -11.07 6.44
C VAL A 147 1.63 -11.95 5.27
N ALA A 148 2.84 -11.77 4.75
CA ALA A 148 3.37 -12.68 3.74
C ALA A 148 3.71 -14.05 4.36
N ARG A 149 3.29 -15.13 3.70
CA ARG A 149 3.43 -16.52 4.19
C ARG A 149 4.88 -16.96 4.37
N ASP A 150 5.79 -16.42 3.57
CA ASP A 150 7.22 -16.73 3.63
C ASP A 150 7.97 -15.95 4.72
N GLY A 151 7.30 -15.03 5.43
CA GLY A 151 7.86 -14.28 6.54
C GLY A 151 8.99 -13.32 6.16
N THR A 152 9.07 -12.91 4.89
CA THR A 152 10.20 -12.12 4.37
C THR A 152 9.90 -10.62 4.18
N ARG A 153 8.67 -10.16 4.46
CA ARG A 153 8.28 -8.75 4.37
C ARG A 153 7.87 -8.18 5.73
N TYR A 154 7.65 -6.88 5.73
CA TYR A 154 6.83 -6.21 6.73
C TYR A 154 5.39 -6.75 6.71
N SER A 155 4.62 -6.45 7.75
CA SER A 155 3.21 -6.81 7.84
C SER A 155 2.35 -5.58 8.10
N TYR A 156 1.07 -5.65 7.73
CA TYR A 156 0.10 -4.62 8.06
C TYR A 156 -0.90 -5.12 9.10
N ILE A 157 -1.39 -4.20 9.92
CA ILE A 157 -2.68 -4.34 10.62
C ILE A 157 -3.57 -3.20 10.14
N VAL A 158 -4.77 -3.51 9.70
CA VAL A 158 -5.77 -2.51 9.29
C VAL A 158 -7.01 -2.62 10.16
N TRP A 159 -7.52 -1.45 10.53
CA TRP A 159 -8.82 -1.24 11.15
C TRP A 159 -9.72 -0.60 10.11
N MET A 160 -10.73 -1.33 9.67
CA MET A 160 -11.67 -0.88 8.65
C MET A 160 -13.04 -0.64 9.26
N ASP A 161 -13.66 0.51 8.99
CA ASP A 161 -15.02 0.81 9.45
C ASP A 161 -16.02 -0.26 8.97
N SER A 162 -16.79 -0.83 9.89
CA SER A 162 -17.70 -1.93 9.59
C SER A 162 -18.88 -1.49 8.72
N GLU A 163 -19.18 -0.19 8.65
CA GLU A 163 -20.26 0.36 7.83
C GLU A 163 -19.74 0.77 6.45
N SER A 164 -18.93 1.83 6.36
CA SER A 164 -18.43 2.41 5.10
C SER A 164 -17.34 1.59 4.41
N LYS A 165 -16.70 0.66 5.14
CA LYS A 165 -15.53 -0.10 4.70
C LYS A 165 -14.28 0.76 4.47
N LEU A 166 -14.27 2.03 4.88
CA LEU A 166 -13.08 2.87 4.76
C LEU A 166 -12.00 2.50 5.80
N PRO A 167 -10.71 2.66 5.48
CA PRO A 167 -9.62 2.43 6.42
C PRO A 167 -9.63 3.53 7.50
N MET A 168 -9.79 3.15 8.77
CA MET A 168 -9.77 4.06 9.91
C MET A 168 -8.39 4.14 10.57
N ARG A 169 -7.63 3.05 10.52
CA ARG A 169 -6.23 3.01 10.94
C ARG A 169 -5.48 1.93 10.16
N VAL A 170 -4.21 2.17 9.87
CA VAL A 170 -3.31 1.18 9.29
C VAL A 170 -1.97 1.32 9.98
N ASP A 171 -1.47 0.22 10.53
CA ASP A 171 -0.13 0.13 11.11
C ASP A 171 0.74 -0.73 10.20
N LEU A 172 1.90 -0.20 9.80
CA LEU A 172 2.96 -0.95 9.15
C LEU A 172 3.95 -1.43 10.20
N LEU A 173 4.18 -2.73 10.27
CA LEU A 173 4.98 -3.38 11.29
C LEU A 173 6.20 -4.07 10.70
N ASP A 174 7.31 -3.98 11.40
CA ASP A 174 8.47 -4.83 11.17
C ASP A 174 8.16 -6.30 11.51
N ARG A 175 9.08 -7.18 11.12
CA ARG A 175 9.04 -8.61 11.42
C ARG A 175 9.02 -8.89 12.93
N ASP A 176 9.67 -8.04 13.71
CA ASP A 176 9.73 -8.14 15.17
C ASP A 176 8.53 -7.46 15.87
N GLY A 177 7.58 -6.90 15.09
CA GLY A 177 6.38 -6.23 15.60
C GLY A 177 6.55 -4.75 15.91
N GLU A 178 7.75 -4.18 15.72
CA GLU A 178 7.97 -2.72 15.84
C GLU A 178 7.13 -1.97 14.80
N THR A 179 6.39 -0.95 15.25
CA THR A 179 5.64 -0.08 14.34
C THR A 179 6.56 0.87 13.59
N LEU A 180 6.53 0.83 12.26
CA LEU A 180 7.32 1.68 11.38
C LEU A 180 6.58 2.95 11.00
N GLU A 181 5.31 2.80 10.63
CA GLU A 181 4.44 3.89 10.21
C GLU A 181 3.00 3.59 10.68
N GLN A 182 2.26 4.64 11.03
CA GLN A 182 0.84 4.57 11.31
C GLN A 182 0.08 5.63 10.55
N PHE A 183 -0.99 5.21 9.89
CA PHE A 183 -2.05 6.06 9.38
C PHE A 183 -3.23 5.99 10.35
N ARG A 184 -3.76 7.14 10.78
CA ARG A 184 -4.89 7.19 11.72
C ARG A 184 -5.88 8.28 11.36
N VAL A 185 -7.10 7.89 10.98
CA VAL A 185 -8.22 8.82 10.81
C VAL A 185 -8.61 9.42 12.15
N ILE A 186 -8.75 10.74 12.17
CA ILE A 186 -9.19 11.53 13.33
C ILE A 186 -10.65 11.95 13.15
N ALA A 187 -11.02 12.35 11.94
CA ALA A 187 -12.39 12.68 11.55
C ALA A 187 -12.62 12.31 10.09
N PHE A 188 -13.85 11.95 9.73
CA PHE A 188 -14.21 11.68 8.35
C PHE A 188 -15.68 11.94 8.08
N ASN A 189 -16.02 12.11 6.80
CA ASN A 189 -17.39 12.12 6.30
C ASN A 189 -17.47 11.35 4.97
N VAL A 190 -18.67 10.88 4.63
CA VAL A 190 -18.98 10.19 3.38
C VAL A 190 -20.23 10.85 2.78
N GLY A 191 -20.20 11.16 1.48
CA GLY A 191 -21.32 11.77 0.75
C GLY A 191 -21.24 13.30 0.59
N ASP A 192 -22.40 13.94 0.64
CA ASP A 192 -22.73 15.27 0.07
C ASP A 192 -21.83 16.46 0.48
N GLY A 193 -21.05 16.33 1.55
CA GLY A 193 -20.13 17.38 2.00
C GLY A 193 -18.87 17.56 1.13
N VAL A 194 -18.54 16.57 0.31
CA VAL A 194 -17.27 16.51 -0.44
C VAL A 194 -17.37 17.18 -1.81
N ASP A 195 -18.55 17.15 -2.43
CA ASP A 195 -18.74 17.40 -3.86
C ASP A 195 -18.37 18.84 -4.28
N SER A 196 -18.76 19.85 -3.49
CA SER A 196 -18.55 21.27 -3.87
C SER A 196 -17.09 21.68 -4.06
N SER A 197 -16.16 21.08 -3.32
CA SER A 197 -14.72 21.33 -3.49
C SER A 197 -14.16 20.53 -4.67
N MET A 198 -14.66 19.32 -4.90
CA MET A 198 -14.23 18.45 -5.98
C MET A 198 -14.74 18.95 -7.35
N ASP A 199 -15.89 19.61 -7.41
CA ASP A 199 -16.39 20.30 -8.61
C ASP A 199 -15.44 21.40 -9.11
N LYS A 200 -14.81 22.12 -8.17
CA LYS A 200 -13.81 23.14 -8.52
C LYS A 200 -12.57 22.48 -9.10
N LEU A 201 -12.09 21.39 -8.49
CA LEU A 201 -10.96 20.62 -8.99
C LEU A 201 -11.24 20.05 -10.39
N ALA A 202 -12.44 19.51 -10.63
CA ALA A 202 -12.83 18.97 -11.93
C ALA A 202 -12.65 19.99 -13.08
N LYS A 203 -12.93 21.27 -12.80
CA LYS A 203 -12.84 22.39 -13.76
C LYS A 203 -11.51 23.14 -13.72
N ALA A 204 -10.61 22.80 -12.82
CA ALA A 204 -9.35 23.51 -12.64
C ALA A 204 -8.42 23.31 -13.85
N SER A 205 -7.62 24.34 -14.15
CA SER A 205 -6.48 24.19 -15.06
C SER A 205 -5.35 23.52 -14.30
N LEU A 206 -4.93 22.34 -14.75
CA LEU A 206 -3.82 21.60 -14.16
C LEU A 206 -2.49 22.00 -14.82
N PRO A 207 -1.35 21.88 -14.11
CA PRO A 207 -0.03 22.12 -14.67
C PRO A 207 0.30 21.12 -15.80
N PRO A 208 1.30 21.43 -16.64
CA PRO A 208 1.63 20.60 -17.80
C PRO A 208 2.06 19.19 -17.41
N LEU A 209 1.66 18.22 -18.24
CA LEU A 209 2.12 16.84 -18.14
C LEU A 209 3.58 16.74 -18.55
N LEU A 210 4.42 16.24 -17.65
CA LEU A 210 5.82 15.98 -17.96
C LEU A 210 5.95 14.69 -18.77
N SER A 211 6.75 14.76 -19.83
CA SER A 211 7.17 13.56 -20.56
C SER A 211 8.24 12.84 -19.75
N VAL A 212 7.87 11.73 -19.13
CA VAL A 212 8.84 10.82 -18.50
C VAL A 212 9.39 9.92 -19.61
N PRO A 213 10.73 9.93 -19.85
CA PRO A 213 11.31 9.06 -20.86
C PRO A 213 10.93 7.60 -20.59
N ALA A 214 10.38 6.92 -21.59
CA ALA A 214 10.15 5.49 -21.50
C ALA A 214 11.49 4.81 -21.22
N GLY A 215 11.57 4.04 -20.13
CA GLY A 215 12.76 3.25 -19.84
C GLY A 215 13.02 2.31 -21.01
N THR A 216 14.22 2.38 -21.60
CA THR A 216 14.62 1.40 -22.61
C THR A 216 14.54 0.03 -21.96
N LYS A 217 13.80 -0.91 -22.56
CA LYS A 217 13.86 -2.32 -22.14
C LYS A 217 15.25 -2.83 -22.48
N VAL A 218 16.15 -2.81 -21.50
CA VAL A 218 17.54 -3.24 -21.65
C VAL A 218 17.66 -4.63 -21.05
N SER A 219 18.26 -5.54 -21.81
CA SER A 219 18.67 -6.84 -21.27
C SER A 219 19.94 -6.64 -20.44
N PHE A 220 19.85 -6.86 -19.14
CA PHE A 220 21.00 -6.78 -18.25
C PHE A 220 21.76 -8.12 -18.20
N ASN A 221 23.07 -8.03 -17.97
CA ASN A 221 23.93 -9.20 -17.78
C ASN A 221 23.77 -9.80 -16.38
N TRP A 222 22.96 -9.21 -15.48
CA TRP A 222 22.70 -9.73 -14.15
C TRP A 222 21.22 -10.01 -13.91
N ALA A 223 20.93 -10.94 -13.00
CA ALA A 223 19.57 -11.23 -12.54
C ALA A 223 19.58 -11.71 -11.08
N PRO A 224 18.54 -11.40 -10.29
CA PRO A 224 18.35 -12.02 -8.98
C PRO A 224 18.05 -13.51 -9.13
N THR A 225 18.73 -14.35 -8.36
CA THR A 225 18.44 -15.80 -8.32
C THR A 225 17.41 -16.18 -7.26
N TRP A 226 17.17 -15.28 -6.32
CA TRP A 226 16.15 -15.44 -5.30
C TRP A 226 15.36 -14.15 -5.14
N LEU A 227 14.05 -14.29 -5.05
CA LEU A 227 13.10 -13.23 -4.71
C LEU A 227 12.07 -13.80 -3.74
N PRO A 228 11.51 -12.99 -2.84
CA PRO A 228 10.36 -13.40 -2.06
C PRO A 228 9.18 -13.80 -2.95
N GLN A 229 8.39 -14.77 -2.50
CA GLN A 229 7.32 -15.33 -3.34
C GLN A 229 6.25 -14.29 -3.65
N GLY A 230 5.93 -14.06 -4.91
CA GLY A 230 4.91 -13.10 -5.36
C GLY A 230 5.46 -11.83 -5.98
N PHE A 231 6.76 -11.53 -5.82
CA PHE A 231 7.39 -10.42 -6.54
C PHE A 231 7.54 -10.71 -8.03
N SER A 232 7.30 -9.68 -8.83
CA SER A 232 7.50 -9.67 -10.28
C SER A 232 8.19 -8.37 -10.71
N GLU A 233 8.99 -8.42 -11.77
CA GLU A 233 9.60 -7.22 -12.36
C GLU A 233 8.51 -6.36 -13.03
N VAL A 234 8.46 -5.08 -12.67
CA VAL A 234 7.53 -4.07 -13.19
C VAL A 234 8.17 -3.26 -14.30
N SER A 235 9.45 -2.90 -14.14
CA SER A 235 10.19 -2.13 -15.13
C SER A 235 11.70 -2.33 -15.01
N SER A 236 12.39 -2.05 -16.11
CA SER A 236 13.84 -2.06 -16.22
C SER A 236 14.30 -0.78 -16.90
N SER A 237 15.37 -0.13 -16.43
CA SER A 237 15.94 1.03 -17.12
C SER A 237 17.43 1.18 -16.86
N ARG A 238 18.17 1.79 -17.80
CA ARG A 238 19.55 2.23 -17.60
C ARG A 238 19.59 3.75 -17.67
N ARG A 239 20.17 4.42 -16.66
CA ARG A 239 20.22 5.89 -16.58
C ARG A 239 21.60 6.37 -16.17
N ASN A 240 22.06 7.46 -16.77
CA ASN A 240 23.22 8.21 -16.29
C ASN A 240 22.73 9.19 -15.23
N LEU A 241 23.27 9.10 -14.01
CA LEU A 241 22.91 10.00 -12.93
C LEU A 241 23.95 11.13 -12.84
N PRO A 242 23.55 12.38 -12.54
CA PRO A 242 24.49 13.51 -12.48
C PRO A 242 25.63 13.33 -11.47
N THR A 243 25.42 12.52 -10.44
CA THR A 243 26.37 12.29 -9.33
C THR A 243 27.12 10.96 -9.42
N ILE A 244 26.84 10.14 -10.44
CA ILE A 244 27.48 8.84 -10.62
C ILE A 244 28.05 8.78 -12.03
N ASP A 245 29.38 8.68 -12.14
CA ASP A 245 30.12 8.69 -13.41
C ASP A 245 29.79 7.49 -14.32
N THR A 246 29.08 6.49 -13.80
CA THR A 246 28.70 5.29 -14.52
C THR A 246 27.19 5.16 -14.64
N ALA A 247 26.75 4.51 -15.72
CA ALA A 247 25.35 4.23 -15.92
C ALA A 247 24.84 3.28 -14.83
N VAL A 248 23.70 3.63 -14.22
CA VAL A 248 23.01 2.79 -13.25
C VAL A 248 21.96 1.96 -13.96
N GLU A 249 22.03 0.65 -13.79
CA GLU A 249 21.03 -0.31 -14.25
C GLU A 249 20.05 -0.62 -13.13
N SER A 250 18.77 -0.37 -13.36
CA SER A 250 17.73 -0.53 -12.36
C SER A 250 16.66 -1.50 -12.83
N ARG A 251 16.28 -2.46 -11.97
CA ARG A 251 15.05 -3.26 -12.09
C ARG A 251 14.12 -2.94 -10.93
N LEU A 252 12.88 -2.58 -11.21
CA LEU A 252 11.83 -2.36 -10.22
C LEU A 252 11.01 -3.65 -10.06
N PHE A 253 10.82 -4.08 -8.81
CA PHE A 253 10.00 -5.23 -8.46
C PHE A 253 8.83 -4.82 -7.57
N SER A 254 7.70 -5.49 -7.74
CA SER A 254 6.56 -5.39 -6.83
C SER A 254 5.84 -6.72 -6.71
N ASP A 255 5.32 -7.02 -5.52
CA ASP A 255 4.40 -8.12 -5.28
C ASP A 255 2.92 -7.71 -5.32
N GLY A 256 2.64 -6.44 -5.62
CA GLY A 256 1.31 -5.83 -5.59
C GLY A 256 1.01 -5.05 -4.30
N LEU A 257 1.84 -5.18 -3.26
CA LEU A 257 1.71 -4.43 -2.00
C LEU A 257 2.97 -3.65 -1.66
N PHE A 258 4.13 -4.33 -1.67
CA PHE A 258 5.43 -3.73 -1.44
C PHE A 258 6.21 -3.62 -2.75
N SER A 259 7.11 -2.66 -2.80
CA SER A 259 8.00 -2.46 -3.95
C SER A 259 9.44 -2.22 -3.55
N PHE A 260 10.36 -2.61 -4.43
CA PHE A 260 11.78 -2.28 -4.30
C PHE A 260 12.47 -2.26 -5.65
N SER A 261 13.57 -1.53 -5.72
CA SER A 261 14.46 -1.52 -6.87
C SER A 261 15.78 -2.22 -6.56
N ILE A 262 16.30 -2.93 -7.55
CA ILE A 262 17.67 -3.43 -7.60
C ILE A 262 18.43 -2.51 -8.53
N ASN A 263 19.43 -1.80 -8.01
CA ASN A 263 20.27 -0.89 -8.77
C ASN A 263 21.68 -1.45 -8.81
N VAL A 264 22.27 -1.52 -10.00
CA VAL A 264 23.61 -2.05 -10.23
C VAL A 264 24.40 -1.05 -11.05
N ASN A 265 25.55 -0.67 -10.54
CA ASN A 265 26.54 0.16 -11.23
C ASN A 265 27.94 -0.41 -11.00
N GLN A 266 28.92 0.09 -11.75
CA GLN A 266 30.31 -0.30 -11.53
C GLN A 266 30.79 0.28 -10.19
N ALA A 267 31.45 -0.55 -9.39
CA ALA A 267 32.04 -0.12 -8.14
C ALA A 267 33.29 0.75 -8.39
N ASN A 268 33.50 1.74 -7.55
CA ASN A 268 34.69 2.61 -7.57
C ASN A 268 35.39 2.57 -6.19
N ALA A 269 36.45 3.38 -6.03
CA ALA A 269 37.25 3.41 -4.79
C ALA A 269 36.46 3.87 -3.55
N ASN A 270 35.32 4.55 -3.74
CA ASN A 270 34.45 5.04 -2.66
C ASN A 270 33.27 4.09 -2.37
N SER A 271 33.06 3.07 -3.20
CA SER A 271 32.00 2.09 -2.99
C SER A 271 32.28 1.28 -1.72
N SER A 272 31.30 1.25 -0.81
CA SER A 272 31.39 0.52 0.46
C SER A 272 30.07 -0.17 0.78
N GLU A 273 30.13 -1.24 1.57
CA GLU A 273 28.92 -1.87 2.08
C GLU A 273 28.22 -0.92 3.05
N GLN A 274 26.90 -0.79 2.89
CA GLN A 274 26.11 0.10 3.71
C GLN A 274 24.73 -0.47 3.94
N LEU A 275 24.21 -0.28 5.14
CA LEU A 275 22.82 -0.55 5.47
C LEU A 275 22.22 0.67 6.15
N LEU A 276 21.22 1.27 5.52
CA LEU A 276 20.44 2.37 6.06
C LEU A 276 18.96 2.01 6.08
N ARG A 277 18.26 2.51 7.09
CA ARG A 277 16.83 2.37 7.22
C ARG A 277 16.20 3.66 7.71
N THR A 278 15.20 4.14 6.98
CA THR A 278 14.41 5.32 7.31
C THR A 278 12.93 4.97 7.21
N GLY A 279 12.29 4.75 8.35
CA GLY A 279 10.89 4.26 8.40
C GLY A 279 10.74 2.92 7.67
N ARG A 280 9.83 2.86 6.70
CA ARG A 280 9.64 1.68 5.85
C ARG A 280 10.71 1.48 4.78
N ARG A 281 11.50 2.51 4.44
CA ARG A 281 12.49 2.45 3.36
C ARG A 281 13.81 1.91 3.85
N THR A 282 14.26 0.84 3.22
CA THR A 282 15.58 0.24 3.42
C THR A 282 16.47 0.54 2.21
N VAL A 283 17.72 0.89 2.46
CA VAL A 283 18.79 0.98 1.47
C VAL A 283 19.90 0.02 1.90
N SER A 284 20.15 -1.01 1.08
CA SER A 284 21.18 -2.00 1.33
C SER A 284 22.14 -2.04 0.15
N THR A 285 23.38 -1.61 0.38
CA THR A 285 24.46 -1.62 -0.60
C THR A 285 25.42 -2.77 -0.32
N THR A 286 25.74 -3.55 -1.33
CA THR A 286 26.71 -4.65 -1.28
C THR A 286 27.67 -4.51 -2.46
N VAL A 287 28.97 -4.65 -2.21
CA VAL A 287 30.01 -4.48 -3.24
C VAL A 287 30.67 -5.82 -3.53
N ARG A 288 30.57 -6.30 -4.77
CA ARG A 288 31.22 -7.56 -5.19
C ARG A 288 31.38 -7.63 -6.70
N ASN A 289 32.36 -8.39 -7.18
CA ASN A 289 32.61 -8.59 -8.62
C ASN A 289 32.74 -7.26 -9.39
N GLN A 290 33.39 -6.25 -8.81
CA GLN A 290 33.51 -4.89 -9.36
C GLN A 290 32.16 -4.18 -9.61
N ALA A 291 31.08 -4.65 -8.99
CA ALA A 291 29.77 -4.05 -9.03
C ALA A 291 29.33 -3.58 -7.64
N GLU A 292 28.68 -2.43 -7.61
CA GLU A 292 27.94 -1.91 -6.47
C GLU A 292 26.46 -2.22 -6.67
N ILE A 293 25.89 -2.99 -5.75
CA ILE A 293 24.50 -3.48 -5.81
C ILE A 293 23.73 -2.81 -4.69
N THR A 294 22.79 -1.95 -5.04
CA THR A 294 21.99 -1.17 -4.10
C THR A 294 20.51 -1.53 -4.21
N ILE A 295 19.99 -2.16 -3.16
CA ILE A 295 18.58 -2.46 -3.00
C ILE A 295 17.91 -1.30 -2.28
N VAL A 296 16.86 -0.73 -2.87
CA VAL A 296 16.09 0.37 -2.27
C VAL A 296 14.61 0.03 -2.28
N GLY A 297 13.95 -0.04 -1.13
CA GLY A 297 12.51 -0.23 -1.07
C GLY A 297 11.96 -0.66 0.29
N GLU A 298 10.73 -1.14 0.27
CA GLU A 298 9.93 -1.50 1.45
C GLU A 298 10.21 -2.94 1.89
N LEU A 299 11.46 -3.21 2.26
CA LEU A 299 11.91 -4.55 2.65
C LEU A 299 12.60 -4.52 4.02
N PRO A 300 12.41 -5.55 4.85
CA PRO A 300 13.27 -5.79 6.00
C PRO A 300 14.75 -5.89 5.57
N PRO A 301 15.70 -5.32 6.34
CA PRO A 301 17.13 -5.39 6.02
C PRO A 301 17.68 -6.79 5.67
N PRO A 302 17.32 -7.88 6.39
CA PRO A 302 17.80 -9.21 6.04
C PRO A 302 17.33 -9.69 4.66
N THR A 303 16.11 -9.30 4.26
CA THR A 303 15.54 -9.65 2.96
C THR A 303 16.26 -8.90 1.84
N ALA A 304 16.49 -7.59 2.03
CA ALA A 304 17.24 -6.78 1.06
C ALA A 304 18.66 -7.33 0.84
N LYS A 305 19.39 -7.65 1.93
CA LYS A 305 20.72 -8.24 1.85
C LYS A 305 20.71 -9.59 1.12
N ARG A 306 19.77 -10.48 1.43
CA ARG A 306 19.64 -11.78 0.75
C ARG A 306 19.41 -11.65 -0.76
N ILE A 307 18.63 -10.66 -1.20
CA ILE A 307 18.42 -10.39 -2.63
C ILE A 307 19.73 -9.90 -3.26
N ALA A 308 20.41 -8.94 -2.63
CA ALA A 308 21.69 -8.39 -3.12
C ALA A 308 22.76 -9.48 -3.26
N ASP A 309 22.90 -10.34 -2.25
CA ASP A 309 23.83 -11.49 -2.25
C ASP A 309 23.45 -12.53 -3.33
N GLY A 310 22.16 -12.64 -3.65
CA GLY A 310 21.61 -13.55 -4.66
C GLY A 310 21.69 -13.08 -6.11
N ILE A 311 22.21 -11.89 -6.41
CA ILE A 311 22.42 -11.44 -7.80
C ILE A 311 23.48 -12.32 -8.50
N ARG A 312 23.19 -12.81 -9.69
CA ARG A 312 24.19 -13.47 -10.53
C ARG A 312 24.45 -12.64 -11.77
N PHE A 313 25.73 -12.40 -12.03
CA PHE A 313 26.21 -11.88 -13.31
C PHE A 313 26.41 -13.08 -14.23
N LYS A 314 25.79 -13.04 -15.41
CA LYS A 314 26.11 -13.92 -16.52
C LYS A 314 27.58 -13.66 -16.84
N GLY A 315 28.42 -14.69 -16.72
CA GLY A 315 29.83 -14.59 -17.06
C GLY A 315 29.97 -13.98 -18.45
N VAL A 316 30.93 -13.08 -18.61
CA VAL A 316 31.36 -12.63 -19.94
C VAL A 316 31.83 -13.88 -20.67
N GLN A 317 31.13 -14.26 -21.75
CA GLN A 317 31.71 -15.15 -22.75
C GLN A 317 32.80 -14.39 -23.50
#